data_AF-K2BLC2-F1
#
_entry.id   AF-K2BLC2-F1
#
_cell.length_a   1.000
_cell.length_b   1.000
_cell.length_c   1.000
_cell.angle_alpha   90.00
_cell.angle_beta   90.00
_cell.angle_gamma   90.00
#
_symmetry.space_group_name_H-M   'P 1'
#
loop_
_entity.id
_entity.type
_entity.pdbx_description
1 polymer ?
#
loop_
_entity_poly.entity_id
_entity_poly.type
_entity_poly.pdbx_seq_one_letter_code
_entity_poly.pdbx_strand_id
1 'polypeptide(L)'
;KGTLNLMKIEPLQYSSDEFSNIVRRDVEENNVRVVMIDSVAGFRLSLRGENAQDRLHALCKYLQNMGVAVFVITESPNVIGDFQITELGISYLADNVIFLRYLEIKGEMRRAIGVLKKRLSNFQKTLREFEITRYGIKVGRALTELRGILTGSPTVVKKIKGEGNG
;
A
#
# COMPACT_ATOMS: atom_id res chain seq x y z
N LYS A 1 -19.62 19.86 -6.01
CA LYS A 1 -19.65 18.56 -6.73
C LYS A 1 -18.45 18.54 -7.68
N GLY A 2 -17.60 17.49 -7.68
CA GLY A 2 -16.46 17.40 -8.62
C GLY A 2 -15.08 17.11 -8.03
N THR A 3 -14.96 16.66 -6.77
CA THR A 3 -13.64 16.40 -6.14
C THR A 3 -13.16 14.96 -6.27
N LEU A 4 -14.01 14.06 -6.80
CA LEU A 4 -13.71 12.64 -6.97
C LEU A 4 -14.41 12.11 -8.23
N ASN A 5 -13.64 11.49 -9.12
CA ASN A 5 -14.13 10.67 -10.22
C ASN A 5 -13.82 9.21 -9.89
N LEU A 6 -14.80 8.32 -10.04
CA LEU A 6 -14.64 6.88 -9.86
C LEU A 6 -14.90 6.20 -11.19
N MET A 7 -13.85 5.61 -11.77
CA MET A 7 -13.95 4.86 -12.99
C MET A 7 -13.77 3.38 -12.69
N LYS A 8 -14.83 2.58 -12.92
CA LYS A 8 -14.74 1.13 -12.87
C LYS A 8 -14.18 0.62 -14.20
N ILE A 9 -13.11 -0.17 -14.13
CA ILE A 9 -12.51 -0.82 -15.30
C ILE A 9 -12.83 -2.30 -15.23
N GLU A 10 -13.51 -2.82 -16.24
CA GLU A 10 -13.73 -4.26 -16.36
C GLU A 10 -12.51 -4.95 -16.97
N PRO A 11 -12.18 -6.20 -16.55
CA PRO A 11 -11.09 -6.94 -17.14
C PRO A 11 -11.23 -7.08 -18.66
N LEU A 12 -10.11 -6.94 -19.38
CA LEU A 12 -10.00 -7.10 -20.83
C LEU A 12 -10.75 -6.03 -21.64
N GLN A 13 -11.27 -4.98 -21.00
CA GLN A 13 -11.99 -3.89 -21.65
C GLN A 13 -11.06 -2.93 -22.39
N TYR A 14 -9.87 -2.66 -21.82
CA TYR A 14 -8.89 -1.73 -22.36
C TYR A 14 -7.53 -2.41 -22.50
N SER A 15 -6.75 -2.00 -23.50
CA SER A 15 -5.31 -2.21 -23.49
C SER A 15 -4.65 -1.29 -22.46
N SER A 16 -3.42 -1.62 -22.09
CA SER A 16 -2.65 -0.83 -21.12
C SER A 16 -2.32 0.58 -21.61
N ASP A 17 -2.19 0.76 -22.92
CA ASP A 17 -2.02 2.06 -23.56
C ASP A 17 -3.31 2.89 -23.49
N GLU A 18 -4.46 2.29 -23.81
CA GLU A 18 -5.76 2.98 -23.71
C GLU A 18 -6.05 3.42 -22.28
N PHE A 19 -5.86 2.53 -21.31
CA PHE A 19 -6.00 2.89 -19.89
C PHE A 19 -5.07 4.04 -19.50
N SER A 20 -3.79 3.97 -19.89
CA SER A 20 -2.82 5.03 -19.59
C SER A 20 -3.23 6.36 -20.22
N ASN A 21 -3.71 6.35 -21.47
CA ASN A 21 -4.16 7.56 -22.16
C ASN A 21 -5.40 8.16 -21.50
N ILE A 22 -6.35 7.34 -21.04
CA ILE A 22 -7.52 7.82 -20.29
C ILE A 22 -7.07 8.53 -19.01
N VAL A 23 -6.21 7.91 -18.20
CA VAL A 23 -5.73 8.51 -16.95
C VAL A 23 -4.94 9.80 -17.21
N ARG A 24 -4.11 9.83 -18.26
CA ARG A 24 -3.33 11.02 -18.63
C ARG A 24 -4.23 12.17 -19.04
N ARG A 25 -5.20 11.90 -19.92
CA ARG A 25 -6.16 12.90 -20.37
C ARG A 25 -6.96 13.46 -19.20
N ASP A 26 -7.42 12.60 -18.30
CA ASP A 26 -8.15 13.03 -17.10
C ASP A 26 -7.30 13.97 -16.24
N VAL A 27 -6.01 13.68 -16.08
CA VAL A 27 -5.08 14.51 -15.31
C VAL A 27 -4.81 15.85 -15.99
N GLU A 28 -4.58 15.85 -17.30
CA GLU A 28 -4.28 17.03 -18.10
C GLU A 28 -5.49 17.97 -18.20
N GLU A 29 -6.70 17.43 -18.38
CA GLU A 29 -7.91 18.22 -18.62
C GLU A 29 -8.65 18.63 -17.33
N ASN A 30 -8.53 17.85 -16.24
CA ASN A 30 -9.37 18.06 -15.04
C ASN A 30 -8.59 18.50 -13.78
N ASN A 31 -7.32 18.92 -13.90
CA ASN A 31 -6.49 19.37 -12.78
C ASN A 31 -6.45 18.36 -11.61
N VAL A 32 -6.33 17.07 -11.95
CA VAL A 32 -6.32 15.99 -10.97
C VAL A 32 -5.05 16.07 -10.13
N ARG A 33 -5.20 16.04 -8.80
CA ARG A 33 -4.08 16.10 -7.85
C ARG A 33 -3.71 14.76 -7.24
N VAL A 34 -4.62 13.79 -7.30
CA VAL A 34 -4.44 12.46 -6.74
C VAL A 34 -5.03 11.43 -7.69
N VAL A 35 -4.27 10.39 -8.00
CA VAL A 35 -4.72 9.21 -8.74
C VAL A 35 -4.56 7.98 -7.85
N MET A 36 -5.62 7.16 -7.78
CA MET A 36 -5.60 5.87 -7.09
C MET A 36 -5.87 4.75 -8.09
N ILE A 37 -4.95 3.79 -8.18
CA ILE A 37 -5.06 2.61 -9.02
C ILE A 37 -5.30 1.41 -8.10
N ASP A 38 -6.53 0.88 -8.13
CA ASP A 38 -6.97 -0.25 -7.33
C ASP A 38 -7.45 -1.39 -8.26
N SER A 39 -6.72 -2.49 -8.45
CA SER A 39 -5.41 -2.84 -7.90
C SER A 39 -4.40 -3.19 -9.00
N VAL A 40 -3.13 -3.37 -8.65
CA VAL A 40 -2.10 -3.86 -9.60
C VAL A 40 -2.50 -5.21 -10.21
N ALA A 41 -3.16 -6.07 -9.44
CA ALA A 41 -3.66 -7.35 -9.95
C ALA A 41 -4.72 -7.12 -11.04
N GLY A 42 -5.67 -6.21 -10.76
CA GLY A 42 -6.64 -5.75 -11.75
C GLY A 42 -5.98 -5.17 -13.00
N PHE A 43 -4.97 -4.31 -12.84
CA PHE A 43 -4.20 -3.74 -13.97
C PHE A 43 -3.54 -4.84 -14.82
N ARG A 44 -2.94 -5.87 -14.20
CA ARG A 44 -2.32 -6.98 -14.93
C ARG A 44 -3.33 -7.87 -15.65
N LEU A 45 -4.46 -8.15 -15.01
CA LEU A 45 -5.52 -9.01 -15.57
C LEU A 45 -6.32 -8.31 -16.67
N SER A 46 -6.52 -7.01 -16.52
CA SER A 46 -7.43 -6.25 -17.39
C SER A 46 -6.78 -5.82 -18.69
N LEU A 47 -5.46 -5.74 -18.74
CA LEU A 47 -4.74 -5.11 -19.84
C LEU A 47 -3.99 -6.18 -20.62
N ARG A 48 -4.52 -6.54 -21.79
CA ARG A 48 -3.85 -7.47 -22.73
C ARG A 48 -2.50 -6.87 -23.15
N GLY A 49 -1.40 -7.58 -22.91
CA GLY A 49 -0.08 -7.17 -23.39
C GLY A 49 1.08 -7.69 -22.53
N GLU A 50 2.23 -7.87 -23.18
CA GLU A 50 3.50 -8.10 -22.50
C GLU A 50 3.89 -6.85 -21.68
N ASN A 51 4.60 -7.05 -20.56
CA ASN A 51 5.21 -5.99 -19.74
C ASN A 51 4.24 -4.98 -19.09
N ALA A 52 3.09 -5.44 -18.58
CA ALA A 52 2.16 -4.59 -17.82
C ALA A 52 2.83 -3.81 -16.66
N GLN A 53 3.85 -4.39 -16.01
CA GLN A 53 4.60 -3.73 -14.94
C GLN A 53 5.37 -2.50 -15.44
N ASP A 54 6.04 -2.60 -16.57
CA ASP A 54 6.81 -1.48 -17.16
C ASP A 54 5.88 -0.35 -17.61
N ARG A 55 4.70 -0.70 -18.10
CA ARG A 55 3.68 0.29 -18.50
C ARG A 55 3.09 1.00 -17.29
N LEU A 56 2.76 0.26 -16.23
CA LEU A 56 2.36 0.86 -14.95
C LEU A 56 3.48 1.75 -14.39
N HIS A 57 4.75 1.35 -14.53
CA HIS A 57 5.88 2.18 -14.15
C HIS A 57 5.92 3.50 -14.92
N ALA A 58 5.84 3.44 -16.24
CA ALA A 58 5.85 4.61 -17.11
C ALA A 58 4.71 5.57 -16.77
N LEU A 59 3.50 5.04 -16.55
CA LEU A 59 2.34 5.84 -16.13
C LEU A 59 2.59 6.50 -14.77
N CYS A 60 3.04 5.75 -13.77
CA CYS A 60 3.37 6.31 -12.45
C CYS A 60 4.41 7.44 -12.57
N LYS A 61 5.45 7.26 -13.39
CA LYS A 61 6.49 8.26 -13.61
C LYS A 61 5.97 9.52 -14.27
N TYR A 62 5.14 9.37 -15.31
CA TYR A 62 4.48 10.50 -15.96
C TYR A 62 3.64 11.30 -14.94
N LEU A 63 2.79 10.62 -14.15
CA LEU A 63 1.93 11.26 -13.16
C LEU A 63 2.74 11.98 -12.07
N GLN A 64 3.81 11.35 -11.58
CA GLN A 64 4.74 11.97 -10.63
C GLN A 64 5.36 13.26 -11.20
N ASN A 65 5.80 13.25 -12.47
CA ASN A 65 6.39 14.41 -13.13
C ASN A 65 5.37 15.55 -13.34
N MET A 66 4.09 15.23 -13.46
CA MET A 66 2.98 16.19 -13.50
C MET A 66 2.62 16.73 -12.10
N GLY A 67 3.32 16.33 -11.04
CA GLY A 67 3.04 16.76 -9.67
C GLY A 67 1.79 16.11 -9.05
N VAL A 68 1.35 14.98 -9.60
CA VAL A 68 0.19 14.21 -9.11
C VAL A 68 0.64 13.17 -8.09
N ALA A 69 -0.06 13.08 -6.95
CA ALA A 69 0.16 12.03 -5.99
C ALA A 69 -0.48 10.72 -6.48
N VAL A 70 0.29 9.63 -6.55
CA VAL A 70 -0.18 8.34 -7.05
C VAL A 70 -0.23 7.32 -5.92
N PHE A 71 -1.40 6.72 -5.72
CA PHE A 71 -1.59 5.54 -4.88
C PHE A 71 -1.78 4.33 -5.76
N VAL A 72 -0.97 3.29 -5.52
CA VAL A 72 -1.08 2.01 -6.21
C VAL A 72 -1.36 0.95 -5.16
N ILE A 73 -2.53 0.30 -5.26
CA ILE A 73 -2.96 -0.71 -4.31
C ILE A 73 -2.54 -2.07 -4.82
N THR A 74 -1.93 -2.85 -3.93
CA THR A 74 -1.50 -4.21 -4.22
C THR A 74 -1.88 -5.12 -3.08
N GLU A 75 -2.20 -6.36 -3.43
CA GLU A 75 -2.61 -7.38 -2.50
C GLU A 75 -1.44 -8.35 -2.32
N SER A 76 -1.14 -8.70 -1.08
CA SER A 76 -0.23 -9.80 -0.81
C SER A 76 -1.06 -11.08 -0.75
N PRO A 77 -0.71 -12.13 -1.51
CA PRO A 77 -1.45 -13.40 -1.49
C PRO A 77 -1.35 -14.09 -0.12
N ASN A 78 -0.34 -13.75 0.69
CA ASN A 78 -0.05 -14.40 1.95
C ASN A 78 -0.58 -13.57 3.13
N VAL A 79 -1.58 -14.11 3.83
CA VAL A 79 -2.08 -13.57 5.12
C VAL A 79 -1.05 -13.81 6.24
N ILE A 80 -0.29 -14.91 6.15
CA ILE A 80 0.69 -15.40 7.13
C ILE A 80 1.99 -15.74 6.37
N GLY A 81 3.16 -15.47 6.96
CA GLY A 81 4.47 -15.75 6.34
C GLY A 81 5.31 -14.51 6.07
N ASP A 82 6.48 -14.73 5.46
CA ASP A 82 7.47 -13.67 5.20
C ASP A 82 6.89 -12.57 4.32
N PHE A 83 7.07 -11.33 4.76
CA PHE A 83 6.59 -10.17 4.02
C PHE A 83 7.47 -9.92 2.79
N GLN A 84 7.11 -10.51 1.65
CA GLN A 84 7.83 -10.34 0.39
C GLN A 84 7.36 -9.07 -0.33
N ILE A 85 7.95 -7.93 0.04
CA ILE A 85 7.84 -6.65 -0.70
C ILE A 85 8.21 -6.83 -2.18
N THR A 86 9.12 -7.77 -2.44
CA THR A 86 9.76 -8.02 -3.73
C THR A 86 8.95 -8.92 -4.66
N GLU A 87 7.99 -9.71 -4.17
CA GLU A 87 7.25 -10.70 -5.00
C GLU A 87 6.46 -10.06 -6.14
N LEU A 88 6.09 -8.79 -6.02
CA LEU A 88 5.36 -8.07 -7.07
C LEU A 88 6.28 -7.31 -8.02
N GLY A 89 7.58 -7.23 -7.74
CA GLY A 89 8.53 -6.44 -8.52
C GLY A 89 8.26 -4.93 -8.53
N ILE A 90 7.18 -4.43 -7.91
CA ILE A 90 6.76 -3.01 -8.00
C ILE A 90 7.35 -2.10 -6.93
N SER A 91 8.12 -2.63 -5.99
CA SER A 91 8.61 -1.86 -4.84
C SER A 91 9.67 -0.81 -5.20
N TYR A 92 10.23 -0.89 -6.41
CA TYR A 92 11.05 0.17 -6.98
C TYR A 92 10.20 1.37 -7.47
N LEU A 93 8.92 1.16 -7.79
CA LEU A 93 7.98 2.20 -8.24
C LEU A 93 7.66 3.20 -7.13
N ALA A 94 7.62 2.71 -5.90
CA ALA A 94 7.11 3.48 -4.77
C ALA A 94 8.22 4.22 -4.02
N ASP A 95 8.02 5.52 -3.85
CA ASP A 95 8.83 6.35 -2.94
C ASP A 95 8.42 6.13 -1.48
N ASN A 96 7.16 5.76 -1.24
CA ASN A 96 6.58 5.41 0.05
C ASN A 96 5.89 4.06 -0.02
N VAL A 97 6.17 3.16 0.92
CA VAL A 97 5.51 1.86 1.01
C VAL A 97 4.83 1.77 2.37
N ILE A 98 3.50 1.72 2.34
CA ILE A 98 2.64 1.47 3.50
C ILE A 98 2.13 0.04 3.36
N PHE A 99 2.12 -0.70 4.46
CA PHE A 99 1.52 -2.02 4.50
C PHE A 99 0.45 -2.10 5.59
N LEU A 100 -0.55 -2.94 5.32
CA LEU A 100 -1.62 -3.30 6.24
C LEU A 100 -1.53 -4.80 6.46
N ARG A 101 -1.63 -5.24 7.71
CA ARG A 101 -1.50 -6.65 8.06
C ARG A 101 -2.47 -7.07 9.14
N TYR A 102 -3.04 -8.26 8.99
CA TYR A 102 -3.76 -8.93 10.05
C TYR A 102 -2.80 -9.63 11.01
N LEU A 103 -3.14 -9.60 12.29
CA LEU A 103 -2.42 -10.32 13.33
C LEU A 103 -3.41 -10.92 14.31
N GLU A 104 -3.14 -12.14 14.75
CA GLU A 104 -3.92 -12.79 15.79
C GLU A 104 -3.26 -12.52 17.14
N ILE A 105 -4.01 -11.95 18.08
CA ILE A 105 -3.57 -11.79 19.47
C ILE A 105 -4.67 -12.31 20.37
N LYS A 106 -4.36 -13.32 21.19
CA LYS A 106 -5.31 -13.91 22.15
C LYS A 106 -6.63 -14.36 21.48
N GLY A 107 -6.57 -14.92 20.27
CA GLY A 107 -7.75 -15.34 19.51
C GLY A 107 -8.53 -14.19 18.85
N GLU A 108 -8.05 -12.95 18.95
CA GLU A 108 -8.67 -11.80 18.28
C GLU A 108 -7.87 -11.40 17.03
N MET A 109 -8.60 -11.21 15.93
CA MET A 109 -8.07 -10.65 14.70
C MET A 109 -7.93 -9.14 14.83
N ARG A 110 -6.67 -8.68 14.93
CA ARG A 110 -6.33 -7.26 14.97
C ARG A 110 -5.63 -6.86 13.67
N ARG A 111 -5.51 -5.55 13.45
CA ARG A 111 -4.92 -4.99 12.23
C ARG A 111 -3.79 -4.05 12.58
N ALA A 112 -2.67 -4.17 11.86
CA ALA A 112 -1.50 -3.32 12.01
C ALA A 112 -1.22 -2.55 10.71
N ILE A 113 -0.80 -1.30 10.87
CA ILE A 113 -0.32 -0.43 9.80
C ILE A 113 1.13 -0.07 10.08
N GLY A 114 1.94 -0.03 9.02
CA GLY A 114 3.32 0.40 9.11
C GLY A 114 3.83 1.00 7.80
N VAL A 115 4.92 1.75 7.92
CA VAL A 115 5.68 2.25 6.77
C VAL A 115 6.96 1.43 6.67
N LEU A 116 7.23 0.88 5.49
CA LEU A 116 8.43 0.08 5.22
C LEU A 116 9.53 0.91 4.58
N LYS A 117 9.13 1.86 3.74
CA LYS A 117 10.03 2.71 2.97
C LYS A 117 9.43 4.11 2.88
N LYS A 118 10.28 5.11 3.06
CA LYS A 118 10.00 6.51 2.76
C LYS A 118 11.29 7.15 2.23
N ARG A 119 11.25 7.69 1.02
CA ARG A 119 12.37 8.48 0.47
C ARG A 119 12.28 9.93 0.96
N LEU A 120 13.44 10.59 1.09
CA LEU A 120 13.58 12.03 1.37
C LEU A 120 13.15 12.53 2.76
N SER A 121 12.72 11.67 3.69
CA SER A 121 12.46 12.07 5.08
C SER A 121 12.39 10.88 6.04
N ASN A 122 12.54 11.15 7.34
CA ASN A 122 12.38 10.15 8.37
C ASN A 122 10.89 9.71 8.49
N PHE A 123 10.67 8.51 9.01
CA PHE A 123 9.34 7.97 9.27
C PHE A 123 9.30 7.23 10.60
N GLN A 124 8.10 7.10 11.15
CA GLN A 124 7.89 6.33 12.37
C GLN A 124 8.14 4.84 12.08
N LYS A 125 9.17 4.28 12.72
CA LYS A 125 9.61 2.89 12.52
C LYS A 125 8.77 1.86 13.30
N THR A 126 7.83 2.31 14.14
CA THR A 126 6.97 1.42 14.93
C THR A 126 5.72 1.02 14.13
N LEU A 127 5.30 -0.23 14.25
CA LEU A 127 3.99 -0.67 13.79
C LEU A 127 2.92 -0.17 14.75
N ARG A 128 1.78 0.25 14.20
CA ARG A 128 0.64 0.71 15.00
C ARG A 128 -0.58 -0.13 14.70
N GLU A 129 -1.42 -0.32 15.70
CA GLU A 129 -2.75 -0.87 15.48
C GLU A 129 -3.59 0.12 14.66
N PHE A 130 -4.53 -0.37 13.85
CA PHE A 130 -5.55 0.48 13.27
C PHE A 130 -6.92 -0.18 13.22
N GLU A 131 -7.95 0.66 13.20
CA GLU A 131 -9.34 0.26 13.09
C GLU A 131 -9.96 0.93 11.87
N ILE A 132 -10.83 0.22 11.16
CA ILE A 132 -11.73 0.82 10.17
C ILE A 132 -13.03 1.13 10.89
N THR A 133 -13.35 2.41 10.99
CA THR A 133 -14.55 2.92 11.66
C THR A 133 -15.50 3.51 10.62
N ARG A 134 -16.70 3.90 11.03
CA ARG A 134 -17.64 4.66 10.17
C ARG A 134 -17.07 6.01 9.69
N TYR A 135 -15.98 6.49 10.30
CA TYR A 135 -15.29 7.72 9.94
C TYR A 135 -13.99 7.48 9.16
N GLY A 136 -13.72 6.22 8.76
CA GLY A 136 -12.49 5.83 8.08
C GLY A 136 -11.46 5.20 9.01
N ILE A 137 -10.18 5.24 8.58
CA ILE A 137 -9.06 4.59 9.27
C ILE A 137 -8.66 5.40 10.52
N LYS A 138 -8.70 4.74 11.68
CA LYS A 138 -8.19 5.26 12.95
C LYS A 138 -6.90 4.55 13.33
N VAL A 139 -5.79 5.28 13.36
CA VAL A 139 -4.47 4.72 13.76
C VAL A 139 -4.32 4.82 15.29
N GLY A 140 -4.24 3.66 15.93
CA GLY A 140 -4.13 3.47 17.37
C GLY A 140 -2.69 3.43 17.89
N ARG A 141 -2.48 2.68 18.98
CA ARG A 141 -1.20 2.64 19.70
C ARG A 141 -0.08 1.91 18.94
N ALA A 142 1.16 2.23 19.27
CA ALA A 142 2.31 1.46 18.80
C ALA A 142 2.32 0.07 19.44
N LEU A 143 2.62 -0.97 18.65
CA LEU A 143 2.67 -2.37 19.05
C LEU A 143 4.06 -2.75 19.57
N THR A 144 4.59 -1.98 20.52
CA THR A 144 5.98 -2.13 21.02
C THR A 144 6.19 -3.39 21.86
N GLU A 145 5.11 -4.00 22.34
CA GLU A 145 5.13 -5.23 23.14
C GLU A 145 5.17 -6.51 22.30
N LEU A 146 5.19 -6.39 20.98
CA LEU A 146 5.16 -7.52 20.05
C LEU A 146 6.41 -7.55 19.17
N ARG A 147 6.90 -8.75 18.90
CA ARG A 147 7.91 -9.03 17.86
C ARG A 147 7.37 -10.05 16.86
N GLY A 148 7.96 -10.14 15.66
CA GLY A 148 7.54 -11.12 14.65
C GLY A 148 6.25 -10.76 13.91
N ILE A 149 5.77 -9.52 14.00
CA ILE A 149 4.60 -9.05 13.23
C ILE A 149 4.88 -9.14 11.72
N LEU A 150 6.09 -8.76 11.29
CA LEU A 150 6.48 -8.80 9.87
C LEU A 150 6.68 -10.22 9.33
N THR A 151 6.96 -11.20 10.18
CA THR A 151 7.10 -12.61 9.79
C THR A 151 5.77 -13.37 9.90
N GLY A 152 4.70 -12.71 10.37
CA GLY A 152 3.38 -13.32 10.54
C GLY A 152 3.21 -14.18 11.81
N SER A 153 4.22 -14.21 12.68
CA SER A 153 4.20 -15.00 13.94
C SER A 153 4.43 -14.08 15.13
N PRO A 154 3.43 -13.26 15.52
CA PRO A 154 3.59 -12.30 16.60
C PRO A 154 3.80 -13.00 17.95
N THR A 155 4.83 -12.59 18.70
CA THR A 155 5.06 -13.05 20.07
C THR A 155 5.23 -11.87 21.02
N VAL A 156 4.75 -12.01 22.25
CA VAL A 156 4.91 -10.99 23.29
C VAL A 156 6.36 -10.91 23.70
N VAL A 157 6.93 -9.71 23.69
CA VAL A 157 8.25 -9.45 24.23
C VAL A 157 8.11 -9.38 25.75
N LYS A 158 8.66 -10.36 26.47
CA LYS A 158 8.78 -10.27 27.93
C LYS A 158 9.67 -9.07 28.24
N LYS A 159 9.17 -8.08 29.00
CA LYS A 159 10.05 -7.08 29.63
C LYS A 159 11.03 -7.84 30.53
N ILE A 160 12.32 -7.69 30.28
CA ILE A 160 13.33 -8.11 31.24
C ILE A 160 13.10 -7.22 32.49
N LYS A 161 12.77 -7.85 33.63
CA LYS A 161 12.80 -7.16 34.93
C LYS A 161 14.27 -7.12 35.37
N GLY A 162 14.84 -5.92 35.44
CA GLY A 162 16.16 -5.60 36.01
C GLY A 162 16.63 -4.29 35.37
N GLU A 163 16.88 -3.18 36.07
CA GLU A 163 17.54 -3.07 37.38
C GLU A 163 16.69 -2.29 38.39
N GLY A 164 16.48 -2.91 39.55
CA GLY A 164 16.20 -2.18 40.79
C GLY A 164 17.54 -1.81 41.43
N ASN A 165 17.57 -0.63 42.05
CA ASN A 165 18.66 -0.09 42.85
C ASN A 165 19.45 -1.15 43.61
N GLY A 166 20.77 -1.13 43.42
CA GLY A 166 21.79 -1.58 44.35
C GLY A 166 22.93 -0.57 44.32
#